data_AF-A0A738X5E5-F1
#
_entry.id   AF-A0A738X5E5-F1
#
_cell.length_a   1.000
_cell.length_b   1.000
_cell.length_c   1.000
_cell.angle_alpha   90.00
_cell.angle_beta   90.00
_cell.angle_gamma   90.00
#
_symmetry.space_group_name_H-M   'P 1'
#
loop_
_entity.id
_entity.type
_entity.pdbx_description
1 polymer ?
#
loop_
_entity_poly.entity_id
_entity_poly.type
_entity_poly.pdbx_seq_one_letter_code
_entity_poly.pdbx_strand_id
1 'polypeptide(L)'
;EALFEDASRRGIPLSHKKIIRALKAIARSEAYLSAMKAGACRYDTEGYVTEHITVEEEQYALARLAKARAQNARKAELRAVLAQTV
;
A
#
# COMPACT_ATOMS: atom_id res chain seq x y z
N GLU A 1 -14.37 1.55 -7.28
CA GLU A 1 -15.72 1.09 -6.92
C GLU A 1 -15.77 -0.17 -6.05
N ALA A 2 -15.32 -1.33 -6.52
CA ALA A 2 -15.74 -2.65 -6.00
C ALA A 2 -15.73 -2.81 -4.46
N LEU A 3 -14.67 -2.39 -3.77
CA LEU A 3 -14.58 -2.50 -2.31
C LEU A 3 -15.59 -1.62 -1.55
N PHE A 4 -15.98 -0.47 -2.12
CA PHE A 4 -16.98 0.41 -1.52
C PHE A 4 -18.38 -0.20 -1.62
N GLU A 5 -18.70 -0.72 -2.80
CA GLU A 5 -19.98 -1.40 -3.07
C GLU A 5 -20.12 -2.66 -2.22
N ASP A 6 -19.05 -3.47 -2.12
CA ASP A 6 -19.05 -4.68 -1.29
C ASP A 6 -19.25 -4.35 0.20
N ALA A 7 -18.55 -3.34 0.71
CA ALA A 7 -18.70 -2.89 2.10
C ALA A 7 -20.13 -2.42 2.39
N SER A 8 -20.73 -1.66 1.46
CA SER A 8 -22.12 -1.20 1.58
C SER A 8 -23.11 -2.35 1.56
N ARG A 9 -23.00 -3.24 0.55
CA ARG A 9 -23.85 -4.42 0.36
C ARG A 9 -23.83 -5.35 1.58
N ARG A 10 -22.66 -5.52 2.20
CA ARG A 10 -22.47 -6.40 3.36
C ARG A 10 -22.72 -5.72 4.71
N GLY A 11 -23.08 -4.43 4.71
CA GLY A 11 -23.30 -3.66 5.95
C GLY A 11 -22.04 -3.55 6.82
N ILE A 12 -20.84 -3.57 6.22
CA ILE A 12 -19.59 -3.48 6.98
C ILE A 12 -19.47 -2.05 7.52
N PRO A 13 -19.19 -1.84 8.82
CA PRO A 13 -19.11 -0.52 9.45
C PRO A 13 -17.79 0.20 9.11
N LEU A 14 -17.50 0.36 7.82
CA LEU A 14 -16.27 0.94 7.31
C LEU A 14 -16.59 2.08 6.33
N SER A 15 -16.25 3.31 6.73
CA SER A 15 -16.48 4.48 5.86
C SER A 15 -15.54 4.47 4.66
N HIS A 16 -15.96 5.10 3.55
CA HIS A 16 -15.13 5.27 2.36
C HIS A 16 -13.76 5.88 2.69
N LYS A 17 -13.73 6.86 3.60
CA LYS A 17 -12.49 7.49 4.06
C LYS A 17 -11.54 6.50 4.73
N LYS A 18 -12.05 5.57 5.55
CA LYS A 18 -11.23 4.53 6.19
C LYS A 18 -10.69 3.55 5.15
N ILE A 19 -11.50 3.10 4.19
CA ILE A 19 -11.08 2.22 3.09
C ILE A 19 -9.93 2.86 2.30
N ILE A 20 -10.10 4.11 1.85
CA ILE A 20 -9.06 4.81 1.08
C ILE A 20 -7.78 4.96 1.89
N ARG A 21 -7.87 5.27 3.19
CA ARG A 21 -6.70 5.39 4.06
C ARG A 21 -5.96 4.04 4.21
N ALA A 22 -6.69 2.95 4.37
CA ALA A 22 -6.11 1.61 4.47
C ALA A 22 -5.42 1.20 3.17
N LEU A 23 -6.08 1.37 2.02
CA LEU A 23 -5.50 1.08 0.70
C LEU A 23 -4.25 1.91 0.44
N LYS A 24 -4.27 3.20 0.78
CA LYS A 24 -3.08 4.06 0.68
C LYS A 24 -1.95 3.60 1.59
N ALA A 25 -2.24 3.06 2.77
CA ALA A 25 -1.21 2.54 3.67
C ALA A 25 -0.56 1.28 3.08
N ILE A 26 -1.36 0.36 2.53
CA ILE A 26 -0.88 -0.88 1.89
C ILE A 26 -0.05 -0.55 0.64
N ALA A 27 -0.62 0.22 -0.29
CA ALA A 27 0.01 0.54 -1.59
C ALA A 27 1.29 1.39 -1.47
N ARG A 28 1.55 1.97 -0.29
CA ARG A 28 2.78 2.73 0.01
C ARG A 28 3.73 2.01 0.95
N SER A 29 3.38 0.79 1.38
CA SER A 29 4.25 -0.03 2.21
C SER A 29 5.47 -0.51 1.42
N GLU A 30 6.57 -0.75 2.11
CA GLU A 30 7.78 -1.27 1.46
C GLU A 30 7.54 -2.63 0.82
N ALA A 31 6.78 -3.51 1.49
CA ALA A 31 6.44 -4.82 0.98
C ALA A 31 5.69 -4.74 -0.37
N TYR A 32 4.65 -3.90 -0.44
CA TYR A 32 3.87 -3.74 -1.68
C TYR A 32 4.73 -3.16 -2.81
N LEU A 33 5.47 -2.08 -2.54
CA LEU A 33 6.32 -1.45 -3.55
C LEU A 33 7.44 -2.38 -4.05
N SER A 34 8.00 -3.23 -3.18
CA SER A 34 9.03 -4.21 -3.56
C SER A 34 8.49 -5.37 -4.43
N ALA A 35 7.18 -5.62 -4.36
CA ALA A 35 6.50 -6.66 -5.15
C ALA A 35 6.10 -6.16 -6.55
N MET A 36 6.06 -4.84 -6.78
CA MET A 36 5.76 -4.24 -8.08
C MET A 36 6.95 -4.37 -9.04
N LYS A 37 7.11 -5.55 -9.63
CA LYS A 37 8.12 -5.86 -10.66
C LYS A 37 7.45 -6.04 -12.01
N ALA A 38 8.12 -5.68 -13.09
CA ALA A 38 7.57 -5.86 -14.44
C ALA A 38 7.15 -7.33 -14.66
N GLY A 39 5.94 -7.53 -15.18
CA GLY A 39 5.34 -8.85 -15.38
C GLY A 39 4.67 -9.47 -14.15
N ALA A 40 4.71 -8.83 -12.97
CA ALA A 40 3.95 -9.28 -11.82
C ALA A 40 2.43 -9.07 -12.02
N CYS A 41 1.61 -9.95 -11.45
CA CYS A 41 0.16 -9.90 -11.60
C CYS A 41 -0.49 -8.90 -10.62
N ARG A 42 -1.51 -8.18 -11.10
CA ARG A 42 -2.52 -7.50 -10.29
C ARG A 42 -3.75 -8.41 -10.17
N TYR A 43 -4.39 -8.37 -9.01
CA TYR A 43 -5.53 -9.23 -8.69
C TYR A 43 -6.75 -8.39 -8.34
N ASP A 44 -7.92 -8.89 -8.73
CA ASP A 44 -9.20 -8.37 -8.25
C ASP A 44 -9.60 -8.97 -6.88
N THR A 45 -10.82 -8.69 -6.44
CA THR A 45 -11.38 -9.19 -5.18
C THR A 45 -11.75 -10.68 -5.20
N GLU A 46 -11.86 -11.27 -6.38
CA GLU A 46 -12.17 -12.70 -6.58
C GLU A 46 -10.89 -13.54 -6.75
N GLY A 47 -9.73 -12.87 -6.92
CA GLY A 47 -8.42 -13.49 -7.06
C GLY A 47 -8.00 -13.73 -8.51
N TYR A 48 -8.73 -13.19 -9.49
CA TYR A 48 -8.36 -13.29 -10.89
C TYR A 48 -7.32 -12.24 -11.25
N VAL A 49 -6.44 -12.59 -12.20
CA VAL A 49 -5.44 -11.67 -12.75
C VAL A 49 -6.13 -10.67 -13.67
N THR A 50 -6.01 -9.39 -13.37
CA THR A 50 -6.59 -8.31 -14.19
C THR A 50 -5.58 -7.66 -15.12
N GLU A 51 -4.35 -7.48 -14.64
CA GLU A 51 -3.31 -6.72 -15.32
C GLU A 51 -1.92 -7.25 -14.93
N HIS A 52 -0.91 -6.92 -15.73
CA HIS A 52 0.49 -7.15 -15.40
C HIS A 52 1.20 -5.82 -15.22
N ILE A 53 2.08 -5.74 -14.23
CA ILE A 53 2.87 -4.54 -13.94
C ILE A 53 3.79 -4.23 -15.13
N THR A 54 3.79 -2.98 -15.59
CA THR A 54 4.66 -2.54 -16.68
C THR A 54 6.06 -2.16 -16.17
N VAL A 55 7.01 -1.98 -17.09
CA VAL A 55 8.37 -1.53 -16.75
C VAL A 55 8.34 -0.12 -16.15
N GLU A 56 7.47 0.76 -16.65
CA GLU A 56 7.29 2.12 -16.15
C GLU A 56 6.75 2.11 -14.71
N GLU A 57 5.82 1.21 -14.41
CA GLU A 57 5.26 1.05 -13.08
C GLU A 57 6.29 0.49 -12.08
N GLU A 58 7.16 -0.42 -12.50
CA GLU A 58 8.29 -0.88 -11.69
C GLU A 58 9.26 0.27 -11.38
N GLN A 59 9.64 1.07 -12.38
CA GLN A 59 10.49 2.25 -12.19
C GLN A 59 9.85 3.23 -11.20
N TYR A 60 8.54 3.48 -11.34
CA TYR A 60 7.78 4.28 -10.39
C TYR A 60 7.85 3.69 -8.97
N ALA A 61 7.63 2.38 -8.83
CA ALA A 61 7.64 1.70 -7.54
C ALA A 61 9.02 1.79 -6.86
N LEU A 62 10.11 1.62 -7.60
CA LEU A 62 11.49 1.76 -7.10
C LEU A 62 11.76 3.16 -6.55
N ALA A 63 11.38 4.21 -7.27
CA ALA A 63 11.53 5.58 -6.82
C ALA A 63 10.72 5.85 -5.53
N ARG A 64 9.50 5.29 -5.44
CA ARG A 64 8.66 5.41 -4.24
C ARG A 64 9.21 4.60 -3.07
N LEU A 65 9.80 3.42 -3.31
CA LEU A 65 10.39 2.57 -2.30
C LEU A 65 11.56 3.25 -1.61
N ALA A 66 12.44 3.90 -2.38
CA ALA A 66 13.55 4.68 -1.83
C ALA A 66 13.06 5.77 -0.87
N LYS A 67 12.01 6.50 -1.28
CA LYS A 67 11.39 7.52 -0.42
C LYS A 67 10.73 6.93 0.83
N ALA A 68 10.04 5.80 0.70
CA ALA A 68 9.39 5.13 1.82
C ALA A 68 10.41 4.66 2.87
N ARG A 69 11.54 4.07 2.43
CA ARG A 69 12.65 3.66 3.30
C ARG A 69 13.25 4.83 4.06
N ALA A 70 13.53 5.94 3.39
CA ALA A 70 14.05 7.14 4.04
C ALA A 70 13.08 7.69 5.10
N GLN A 71 11.78 7.70 4.81
CA GLN A 71 10.75 8.12 5.77
C GLN A 71 10.64 7.17 6.96
N ASN A 72 10.72 5.86 6.71
CA ASN A 72 10.64 4.84 7.75
C ASN A 72 11.86 4.86 8.66
N ALA A 73 13.07 5.04 8.11
CA ALA A 73 14.30 5.21 8.88
C ALA A 73 14.19 6.41 9.82
N ARG A 74 13.84 7.59 9.29
CA ARG A 74 13.63 8.80 10.11
C ARG A 74 12.57 8.59 11.19
N LYS A 75 11.47 7.91 10.86
CA LYS A 75 10.41 7.61 11.83
C LYS A 75 10.87 6.63 12.91
N ALA A 76 11.70 5.66 12.56
CA ALA A 76 12.27 4.69 13.50
C ALA A 76 13.22 5.37 14.48
N GLU A 77 14.09 6.26 14.01
CA GLU A 77 14.96 7.09 14.85
C GLU A 77 14.15 7.92 15.85
N LEU A 78 13.14 8.65 15.37
CA LEU A 78 12.27 9.45 16.25
C LEU A 78 11.53 8.60 17.28
N ARG A 79 11.08 7.40 16.90
CA ARG A 79 10.45 6.46 17.84
C ARG A 79 11.43 5.95 18.89
N ALA A 80 12.69 5.68 18.52
CA ALA A 80 13.72 5.25 19.46
C ALA A 80 14.04 6.35 20.49
N VAL A 81 14.12 7.61 20.06
CA VAL A 81 14.29 8.75 20.96
C VAL A 81 13.12 8.85 21.95
N LEU A 82 11.88 8.79 21.45
CA LEU A 82 10.69 8.85 22.32
C LEU A 82 10.65 7.70 23.33
N ALA A 83 11.07 6.49 22.95
CA ALA A 83 11.11 5.34 23.83
C ALA A 83 12.17 5.43 24.94
N GLN A 84 13.19 6.28 24.80
CA GLN A 84 14.19 6.54 25.85
C GLN A 84 13.73 7.62 26.84
N THR A 85 12.72 8.42 26.49
CA THR A 85 12.20 9.53 27.30
C THR A 85 10.96 9.18 28.13
N VAL A 86 10.45 7.96 28.01
CA VAL A 86 9.31 7.40 28.77
C VAL A 86 9.82 6.27 29.64
#